data_AF-A0A9X0TVS7-F1
#
_entry.id   AF-A0A9X0TVS7-F1
#
_cell.length_a   1.000
_cell.length_b   1.000
_cell.length_c   1.000
_cell.angle_alpha   90.00
_cell.angle_beta   90.00
_cell.angle_gamma   90.00
#
_symmetry.space_group_name_H-M   'P 1'
#
loop_
_entity.id
_entity.type
_entity.pdbx_description
1 polymer ?
#
loop_
_entity_poly.entity_id
_entity_poly.type
_entity_poly.pdbx_seq_one_letter_code
_entity_poly.pdbx_strand_id
1 'polypeptide(L)' 'MIAHHFGTDEIPRQCVTPGDYVLHEGRTYIASANNIKKRKLYIRNLTTKTCITDRMIKVFLGRDGLPVKAESW' A
#
# COMPACT_ATOMS: atom_id res chain seq x y z
N MET A 1 4.98 -4.13 -25.50
CA MET A 1 4.18 -4.02 -24.28
C MET A 1 4.97 -3.12 -23.32
N ILE A 2 4.55 -1.88 -23.11
CA ILE A 2 5.22 -0.99 -22.16
C ILE A 2 4.63 -1.35 -20.80
N ALA A 3 5.35 -2.14 -20.01
CA ALA A 3 4.98 -2.31 -18.61
C ALA A 3 5.11 -0.93 -17.96
N HIS A 4 4.02 -0.43 -17.37
CA HIS A 4 4.03 0.82 -16.63
C HIS A 4 4.84 0.60 -15.34
N HIS A 5 6.17 0.75 -15.43
CA HIS A 5 7.11 0.56 -14.32
C HIS A 5 7.11 1.73 -13.31
N PHE A 6 6.11 2.62 -13.34
CA PHE A 6 6.04 3.79 -12.47
C PHE A 6 4.59 4.22 -12.24
N GLY A 7 4.32 4.84 -11.09
CA GLY A 7 3.00 5.37 -10.73
C GLY A 7 2.33 4.53 -9.66
N THR A 8 1.12 4.04 -9.94
CA THR A 8 0.34 3.25 -8.99
C THR A 8 -0.23 2.01 -9.66
N ASP A 9 -0.29 0.90 -8.91
CA ASP A 9 -0.90 -0.34 -9.36
C ASP A 9 -1.79 -0.95 -8.28
N GLU A 10 -2.76 -1.76 -8.68
CA GLU A 10 -3.65 -2.47 -7.75
C GLU A 10 -3.17 -3.89 -7.52
N ILE A 11 -2.67 -4.16 -6.32
CA ILE A 11 -2.19 -5.48 -5.93
C ILE A 11 -3.12 -6.13 -4.91
N PRO A 12 -3.15 -7.47 -4.81
CA PRO A 12 -3.87 -8.14 -3.73
C PRO A 12 -3.37 -7.66 -2.36
N ARG A 13 -4.27 -7.41 -1.41
CA ARG A 13 -3.92 -6.97 -0.04
C ARG A 13 -2.88 -7.87 0.61
N GLN A 14 -2.85 -9.17 0.29
CA GLN A 14 -1.89 -10.13 0.83
C GLN A 14 -0.43 -9.83 0.43
N CYS A 15 -0.23 -9.14 -0.68
CA CYS A 15 1.08 -8.73 -1.19
C CYS A 15 1.57 -7.41 -0.58
N VAL A 16 0.69 -6.66 0.11
CA VAL A 16 1.07 -5.43 0.79
C VAL A 16 1.84 -5.75 2.06
N THR A 17 3.03 -5.18 2.17
CA THR A 17 3.91 -5.32 3.32
C THR A 17 3.96 -4.02 4.11
N PRO A 18 4.20 -4.10 5.43
CA PRO A 18 4.44 -2.90 6.21
C PRO A 18 5.58 -2.04 5.61
N GLY A 19 5.37 -0.73 5.63
CA GLY A 19 6.20 0.28 4.99
C GLY A 19 5.77 0.71 3.59
N ASP A 20 4.95 -0.09 2.90
CA ASP A 20 4.55 0.23 1.53
C ASP A 20 3.66 1.46 1.48
N TYR A 21 3.87 2.33 0.49
CA TYR A 21 2.99 3.45 0.22
C TYR A 21 1.71 2.97 -0.46
N VAL A 22 0.57 3.37 0.12
CA VAL A 22 -0.77 3.00 -0.31
C VAL A 22 -1.55 4.27 -0.66
N LEU A 23 -2.31 4.23 -1.76
CA LEU A 23 -3.27 5.25 -2.13
C LEU A 23 -4.68 4.78 -1.74
N HIS A 24 -5.33 5.49 -0.84
CA HIS A 24 -6.70 5.19 -0.41
C HIS A 24 -7.52 6.47 -0.36
N GLU A 25 -8.68 6.49 -1.02
CA GLU A 25 -9.56 7.66 -1.12
C GLU A 25 -8.83 8.94 -1.57
N GLY A 26 -7.92 8.81 -2.53
CA GLY A 26 -7.14 9.93 -3.06
C GLY A 26 -6.05 10.46 -2.11
N ARG A 27 -5.80 9.81 -0.97
CA ARG A 27 -4.79 10.19 0.01
C ARG A 27 -3.70 9.12 0.14
N THR A 28 -2.48 9.59 0.36
CA THR A 28 -1.32 8.72 0.56
C THR A 28 -1.19 8.30 2.02
N TYR A 29 -0.98 7.01 2.22
CA TYR A 29 -0.73 6.39 3.53
C TYR A 29 0.46 5.45 3.44
N ILE A 30 0.97 5.08 4.61
CA ILE A 30 1.98 4.04 4.82
C ILE A 30 1.29 2.84 5.44
N ALA A 31 1.45 1.67 4.83
CA ALA A 31 1.01 0.40 5.41
C ALA A 31 1.76 0.16 6.72
N SER A 32 1.03 0.03 7.83
CA SER A 32 1.63 -0.17 9.16
C SER A 32 1.63 -1.64 9.58
N ALA A 33 0.53 -2.35 9.31
CA ALA A 33 0.42 -3.77 9.66
C ALA A 33 -0.62 -4.46 8.77
N ASN A 34 -0.30 -5.66 8.28
CA ASN A 34 -1.21 -6.46 7.47
C ASN A 34 -1.59 -7.75 8.19
N ASN A 35 -2.77 -7.78 8.79
CA ASN A 35 -3.29 -8.99 9.42
C ASN A 35 -4.07 -9.82 8.40
N ILE A 36 -3.40 -10.81 7.81
CA ILE A 36 -3.98 -11.68 6.79
C ILE A 36 -5.17 -12.47 7.32
N LYS A 37 -5.04 -13.07 8.53
CA LYS A 37 -6.10 -13.89 9.16
C LYS A 37 -7.38 -13.09 9.43
N LYS A 38 -7.25 -11.88 9.97
CA LYS A 38 -8.38 -10.99 10.28
C LYS A 38 -8.88 -10.19 9.09
N ARG A 39 -8.24 -10.34 7.93
CA ARG A 39 -8.50 -9.57 6.71
C ARG A 39 -8.45 -8.05 6.88
N LYS A 40 -7.51 -7.56 7.69
CA LYS A 40 -7.36 -6.13 8.01
C LYS A 40 -5.97 -5.63 7.63
N LEU A 41 -5.92 -4.53 6.89
CA LEU A 41 -4.70 -3.77 6.63
C LEU A 41 -4.81 -2.42 7.34
N TYR A 42 -3.88 -2.15 8.25
CA TYR A 42 -3.78 -0.89 8.95
C TYR A 42 -2.86 0.03 8.16
N ILE A 43 -3.36 1.23 7.85
CA ILE A 43 -2.65 2.27 7.12
C ILE A 43 -2.60 3.54 7.98
N ARG A 44 -1.52 4.30 7.86
CA ARG A 44 -1.35 5.55 8.61
C ARG A 44 -0.76 6.65 7.73
N ASN A 45 -1.10 7.89 8.03
CA ASN A 45 -0.33 9.05 7.62
C ASN A 45 0.05 9.85 8.88
N LEU A 46 0.51 11.09 8.71
CA LEU A 46 0.96 11.92 9.84
C LEU A 46 -0.15 12.21 10.87
N THR A 47 -1.41 12.27 10.46
CA THR A 47 -2.53 12.73 11.31
C THR A 47 -3.59 11.66 11.56
N THR A 48 -3.64 10.61 10.73
CA THR A 48 -4.72 9.63 10.74
C THR A 48 -4.20 8.20 10.69
N LYS A 49 -4.93 7.31 11.37
CA LYS A 49 -4.75 5.86 11.32
C LYS A 49 -6.09 5.24 10.95
N THR A 50 -6.09 4.42 9.91
CA THR A 50 -7.29 3.80 9.36
C THR A 50 -7.04 2.31 9.14
N CYS A 51 -8.11 1.52 9.20
CA CYS A 51 -8.09 0.11 8.84
C CYS A 51 -8.92 -0.10 7.59
N ILE A 52 -8.35 -0.74 6.58
CA ILE A 52 -9.02 -1.08 5.34
C ILE A 52 -9.16 -2.60 5.21
N THR A 53 -10.28 -3.02 4.62
CA THR A 53 -10.64 -4.44 4.44
C THR A 53 -10.77 -4.84 2.97
N ASP A 54 -10.44 -3.91 2.06
CA ASP A 54 -10.47 -4.12 0.63
C ASP A 54 -9.56 -5.28 0.19
N ARG A 55 -9.95 -5.97 -0.88
CA ARG A 55 -9.19 -7.10 -1.42
C ARG A 55 -8.02 -6.65 -2.27
N MET A 56 -8.22 -5.58 -3.04
CA MET A 56 -7.22 -4.96 -3.90
C MET A 56 -6.81 -3.63 -3.30
N ILE A 57 -5.52 -3.39 -3.22
CA ILE A 57 -4.94 -2.19 -2.62
C ILE A 57 -4.11 -1.50 -3.68
N LYS A 58 -4.39 -0.22 -3.89
CA LYS A 58 -3.61 0.61 -4.78
C LYS A 58 -2.32 1.03 -4.08
N VAL A 59 -1.18 0.62 -4.62
CA VAL A 59 0.16 0.91 -4.08
C VAL A 59 0.94 1.78 -5.05
N PHE A 60 1.92 2.52 -4.53
CA PHE A 60 2.88 3.25 -5.37
C PHE A 60 4.01 2.33 -5.81
N LEU A 61 4.36 2.35 -7.10
CA LEU A 61 5.44 1.54 -7.66
C LEU A 61 6.70 2.37 -7.89
N GLY A 62 7.84 1.77 -7.52
CA GLY A 62 9.18 2.27 -7.84
C GLY A 62 9.60 1.89 -9.26
N ARG A 63 10.78 2.36 -9.69
CA ARG A 63 11.32 2.10 -11.03
C ARG A 63 11.57 0.61 -11.31
N ASP A 64 11.71 -0.18 -10.26
CA ASP A 64 11.85 -1.65 -10.28
C ASP A 64 10.51 -2.39 -10.43
N GLY A 65 9.38 -1.66 -10.42
CA GLY A 65 8.04 -2.24 -10.44
C GLY A 65 7.60 -2.83 -9.10
N LEU A 66 8.34 -2.57 -8.01
CA LEU A 66 7.98 -3.02 -6.66
C LEU A 66 7.30 -1.90 -5.87
N PRO A 67 6.47 -2.24 -4.86
CA PRO A 67 5.90 -1.24 -3.97
C PRO A 67 6.97 -0.38 -3.29
N VAL A 68 6.83 0.95 -3.39
CA VAL A 68 7.73 1.90 -2.74
C VAL A 68 7.51 1.85 -1.24
N LYS A 69 8.61 1.81 -0.49
CA LYS A 69 8.61 1.82 0.97
C LYS A 69 8.97 3.19 1.52
N ALA A 70 8.36 3.57 2.64
CA ALA A 70 8.84 4.69 3.45
C ALA A 70 10.16 4.31 4.13
N GLU A 71 11.13 5.22 4.16
CA GLU A 71 12.49 4.95 4.69
C GLU A 71 12.51 4.69 6.22
N SER A 72 11.49 5.14 6.94
CA SER A 72 11.32 4.91 8.38
C SER A 72 9.83 4.76 8.70
N TRP A 73 9.35 3.51 8.81
CA TRP A 73 7.92 3.18 8.92
C TRP A 73 7.55 2.42 10.19
#